data_AF-A0A8H5KS56-F1
#
_entry.id   AF-A0A8H5KS56-F1
#
_cell.length_a   1.000
_cell.length_b   1.000
_cell.length_c   1.000
_cell.angle_alpha   90.00
_cell.angle_beta   90.00
_cell.angle_gamma   90.00
#
_symmetry.space_group_name_H-M   'P 1'
#
loop_
_entity.id
_entity.type
_entity.pdbx_description
1 polymer ?
#
loop_
_entity_poly.entity_id
_entity_poly.type
_entity_poly.pdbx_seq_one_letter_code
_entity_poly.pdbx_strand_id
1 'polypeptide(L)'
;MAVSKATSPQELTEKQRHEFSESAFRAAFVERYRRKPEASKFLNKLEASKFLNKLEGPLVTSEAVTQAAGISSSNGDAISASDSWGKFDSFLEINAINRIAIEEYLRAKPSLTTFVPTFILCNPARKDLSPISLHPTLGIESTLPHRRLQHSHDEPRPAQNEYPVWDFIYGDLAEDEILFELLGCKPRLEPKAQSIG
;
A
#
# COMPACT_ATOMS: atom_id res chain seq x y z
N MET A 1 -3.69 -50.28 -8.05
CA MET A 1 -4.27 -49.80 -9.32
C MET A 1 -5.07 -48.54 -9.02
N ALA A 2 -4.54 -47.36 -9.33
CA ALA A 2 -5.25 -46.09 -9.17
C ALA A 2 -5.73 -45.64 -10.55
N VAL A 3 -7.05 -45.56 -10.72
CA VAL A 3 -7.68 -45.11 -11.96
C VAL A 3 -7.69 -43.59 -11.98
N SER A 4 -6.82 -43.01 -12.79
CA SER A 4 -6.79 -41.58 -13.09
C SER A 4 -8.10 -41.19 -13.78
N LYS A 5 -8.92 -40.39 -13.12
CA LYS A 5 -10.16 -39.84 -13.68
C LYS A 5 -9.79 -38.80 -14.73
N ALA A 6 -9.96 -39.13 -16.00
CA ALA A 6 -9.68 -38.24 -17.12
C ALA A 6 -10.69 -37.08 -17.12
N THR A 7 -10.17 -35.85 -17.03
CA THR A 7 -10.94 -34.62 -17.18
C THR A 7 -11.51 -34.55 -18.61
N SER A 8 -12.82 -34.35 -18.72
CA SER A 8 -13.56 -34.42 -19.98
C SER A 8 -13.22 -33.23 -20.91
N PRO A 9 -13.11 -33.42 -22.24
CA PRO A 9 -12.85 -32.34 -23.21
C PRO A 9 -13.85 -31.18 -23.17
N GLN A 10 -15.08 -31.42 -22.68
CA GLN A 10 -16.12 -30.40 -22.53
C GLN A 10 -15.84 -29.42 -21.38
N GLU A 11 -15.28 -29.89 -20.26
CA GLU A 11 -14.90 -29.00 -19.14
C GLU A 11 -13.73 -28.08 -19.52
N LEU A 12 -12.84 -28.56 -20.39
CA LEU A 12 -11.71 -27.79 -20.90
C LEU A 12 -12.18 -26.62 -21.79
N THR A 13 -13.23 -26.83 -22.59
CA THR A 13 -13.75 -25.82 -23.52
C THR A 13 -14.63 -24.77 -22.84
N GLU A 14 -15.36 -25.13 -21.78
CA GLU A 14 -16.13 -24.17 -20.99
C GLU A 14 -15.25 -23.26 -20.13
N LYS A 15 -14.20 -23.82 -19.50
CA LYS A 15 -13.19 -23.00 -18.81
C LYS A 15 -12.54 -21.97 -19.73
N GLN A 16 -12.11 -22.40 -20.91
CA GLN A 16 -11.49 -21.52 -21.90
C GLN A 16 -12.43 -20.40 -22.38
N ARG A 17 -13.73 -20.69 -22.55
CA ARG A 17 -14.74 -19.67 -22.92
C ARG A 17 -14.99 -18.67 -21.80
N HIS A 18 -14.98 -19.13 -20.55
CA HIS A 18 -15.19 -18.27 -19.38
C HIS A 18 -14.00 -17.33 -19.15
N GLU A 19 -12.77 -17.83 -19.27
CA GLU A 19 -11.54 -17.04 -19.20
C GLU A 19 -11.44 -16.01 -20.34
N PHE A 20 -11.92 -16.38 -21.54
CA PHE A 20 -12.02 -15.47 -22.69
C PHE A 20 -13.04 -14.34 -22.47
N SER A 21 -14.14 -14.61 -21.76
CA SER A 21 -15.16 -13.61 -21.45
C SER A 21 -14.69 -12.58 -20.41
N GLU A 22 -13.91 -13.00 -19.41
CA GLU A 22 -13.45 -12.13 -18.32
C GLU A 22 -12.33 -11.18 -18.78
N SER A 23 -11.39 -11.68 -19.59
CA SER A 23 -10.36 -10.85 -20.24
C SER A 23 -10.94 -9.88 -21.28
N ALA A 24 -12.06 -10.22 -21.92
CA ALA A 24 -12.74 -9.36 -22.87
C ALA A 24 -13.35 -8.11 -22.23
N PHE A 25 -13.79 -8.16 -20.96
CA PHE A 25 -14.38 -6.99 -20.31
C PHE A 25 -13.35 -5.86 -20.15
N ARG A 26 -12.17 -6.17 -19.58
CA ARG A 26 -11.10 -5.19 -19.41
C ARG A 26 -10.68 -4.58 -20.75
N ALA A 27 -10.52 -5.42 -21.78
CA ALA A 27 -10.20 -4.97 -23.12
C ALA A 27 -11.30 -4.06 -23.70
N ALA A 28 -12.57 -4.45 -23.57
CA ALA A 28 -13.72 -3.67 -24.02
C ALA A 28 -13.87 -2.34 -23.26
N PHE A 29 -13.59 -2.33 -21.95
CA PHE A 29 -13.55 -1.14 -21.12
C PHE A 29 -12.49 -0.17 -21.65
N VAL A 30 -11.24 -0.62 -21.79
CA VAL A 30 -10.15 0.22 -22.30
C VAL A 30 -10.48 0.76 -23.70
N GLU A 31 -10.96 -0.08 -24.61
CA GLU A 31 -11.31 0.31 -25.98
C GLU A 31 -12.48 1.29 -26.06
N ARG A 32 -13.50 1.13 -25.21
CA ARG A 32 -14.64 2.06 -25.14
C ARG A 32 -14.19 3.47 -24.75
N TYR A 33 -13.23 3.57 -23.84
CA TYR A 33 -12.71 4.86 -23.38
C TYR A 33 -11.68 5.45 -24.33
N ARG A 34 -10.82 4.65 -24.98
CA ARG A 34 -9.79 5.15 -25.90
C ARG A 34 -10.32 6.00 -27.07
N ARG A 35 -11.57 5.78 -27.48
CA ARG A 35 -12.23 6.49 -28.59
C ARG A 35 -12.57 7.96 -28.30
N LYS A 36 -12.41 8.44 -27.06
CA LYS A 36 -12.68 9.83 -26.68
C LYS A 36 -11.37 10.58 -26.37
N PRO A 37 -11.12 11.78 -26.93
CA PRO A 37 -9.85 12.49 -26.73
C PRO A 37 -9.60 12.85 -25.24
N GLU A 38 -10.65 13.23 -24.50
CA GLU A 38 -10.55 13.49 -23.05
C GLU A 38 -10.35 12.23 -22.20
N ALA A 39 -10.67 11.05 -22.74
CA ALA A 39 -10.57 9.80 -22.02
C ALA A 39 -9.13 9.25 -21.96
N SER A 40 -8.22 9.73 -22.81
CA SER A 40 -6.78 9.41 -22.70
C SER A 40 -6.21 9.84 -21.35
N LYS A 41 -6.48 11.09 -20.92
CA LYS A 41 -6.07 11.62 -19.61
C LYS A 41 -6.71 10.84 -18.46
N PHE A 42 -7.97 10.45 -18.62
CA PHE A 42 -8.68 9.66 -17.61
C PHE A 42 -8.11 8.25 -17.48
N LEU A 43 -7.85 7.55 -18.60
CA LEU A 43 -7.23 6.23 -18.59
C LEU A 43 -5.83 6.28 -17.99
N ASN A 44 -5.01 7.26 -18.37
CA ASN A 44 -3.69 7.47 -17.77
C ASN A 44 -3.79 7.68 -16.25
N LYS A 45 -4.82 8.42 -15.78
CA LYS A 45 -5.07 8.60 -14.35
C LYS A 45 -5.46 7.29 -13.66
N LEU A 46 -6.29 6.46 -14.29
CA LEU A 46 -6.68 5.15 -13.75
C LEU A 46 -5.50 4.17 -13.72
N GLU A 47 -4.66 4.16 -14.75
CA GLU A 47 -3.45 3.34 -14.82
C GLU A 47 -2.41 3.77 -13.77
N ALA A 48 -2.28 5.08 -13.52
CA ALA A 48 -1.38 5.63 -12.52
C ALA A 48 -1.88 5.46 -11.07
N SER A 49 -3.18 5.25 -10.87
CA SER A 49 -3.77 5.10 -9.53
C SER A 49 -3.49 3.71 -8.99
N LYS A 50 -2.80 3.63 -7.84
CA LYS A 50 -2.40 2.38 -7.19
C LYS A 50 -3.34 2.03 -6.04
N PHE A 51 -3.65 0.75 -5.90
CA PHE A 51 -4.43 0.18 -4.81
C PHE A 51 -3.74 -1.08 -4.30
N LEU A 52 -3.84 -1.34 -3.01
CA LEU A 52 -3.53 -2.66 -2.44
C LEU A 52 -4.82 -3.44 -2.31
N ASN A 53 -4.88 -4.60 -2.95
CA ASN A 53 -5.93 -5.57 -2.72
C ASN A 53 -5.46 -6.56 -1.66
N LYS A 54 -6.27 -6.76 -0.61
CA LYS A 54 -5.98 -7.80 0.38
C LYS A 54 -6.24 -9.18 -0.22
N LEU A 55 -5.29 -10.09 -0.06
CA LEU A 55 -5.40 -11.47 -0.49
C LEU A 55 -6.22 -12.26 0.53
N GLU A 56 -7.53 -12.30 0.32
CA GLU A 56 -8.48 -12.94 1.22
C GLU A 56 -9.64 -13.60 0.47
N GLY A 57 -10.26 -14.59 1.11
CA GLY A 57 -11.42 -15.30 0.57
C GLY A 57 -11.15 -15.87 -0.84
N PRO A 58 -12.00 -15.57 -1.84
CA PRO A 58 -11.82 -16.03 -3.23
C PRO A 58 -10.58 -15.46 -3.94
N LEU A 59 -9.94 -14.45 -3.36
CA LEU A 59 -8.79 -13.73 -3.93
C LEU A 59 -7.50 -13.98 -3.14
N VAL A 60 -7.38 -15.14 -2.47
CA VAL A 60 -6.23 -15.48 -1.61
C VAL A 60 -4.89 -15.61 -2.35
N THR A 61 -4.92 -15.90 -3.65
CA THR A 61 -3.72 -16.10 -4.48
C THR A 61 -3.59 -14.99 -5.52
N SER A 62 -2.36 -14.59 -5.83
CA SER A 62 -2.07 -13.66 -6.94
C SER A 62 -2.70 -14.13 -8.26
N GLU A 63 -2.66 -15.42 -8.54
CA GLU A 63 -3.31 -16.05 -9.71
C GLU A 63 -4.82 -15.76 -9.76
N ALA A 64 -5.53 -15.92 -8.63
CA ALA A 64 -6.95 -15.64 -8.55
C ALA A 64 -7.26 -14.15 -8.81
N VAL A 65 -6.39 -13.26 -8.35
CA VAL A 65 -6.50 -11.82 -8.64
C VAL A 65 -6.23 -11.52 -10.11
N THR A 66 -5.22 -12.16 -10.72
CA THR A 66 -4.92 -11.98 -12.16
C THR A 66 -6.04 -12.47 -13.06
N GLN A 67 -6.66 -13.61 -12.69
CA GLN A 67 -7.83 -14.15 -13.37
C GLN A 67 -9.01 -13.17 -13.26
N ALA A 68 -9.31 -12.71 -12.04
CA ALA A 68 -10.40 -11.76 -11.80
C ALA A 68 -10.18 -10.40 -12.50
N ALA A 69 -8.92 -9.97 -12.63
CA ALA A 69 -8.55 -8.74 -13.32
C ALA A 69 -8.46 -8.89 -14.85
N GLY A 70 -8.49 -10.12 -15.39
CA GLY A 70 -8.31 -10.38 -16.82
C GLY A 70 -6.93 -9.97 -17.34
N ILE A 71 -5.87 -10.26 -16.58
CA ILE A 71 -4.47 -9.98 -16.93
C ILE A 71 -3.65 -11.26 -16.97
N SER A 72 -2.69 -11.34 -17.89
CA SER A 72 -1.85 -12.54 -18.10
C SER A 72 -0.81 -12.76 -17.00
N SER A 73 -0.44 -11.71 -16.26
CA SER A 73 0.50 -11.77 -15.14
C SER A 73 0.31 -10.52 -14.27
N SER A 74 0.49 -10.66 -12.95
CA SER A 74 0.57 -9.51 -12.04
C SER A 74 1.92 -8.82 -12.18
N ASN A 75 1.95 -7.50 -12.16
CA ASN A 75 3.18 -6.72 -12.29
C ASN A 75 4.01 -6.63 -10.99
N GLY A 76 3.68 -7.41 -9.96
CA GLY A 76 4.38 -7.37 -8.68
C GLY A 76 4.13 -8.60 -7.81
N ASP A 77 5.03 -8.77 -6.85
CA ASP A 77 4.96 -9.80 -5.81
C ASP A 77 3.96 -9.42 -4.71
N ALA A 78 3.47 -10.43 -3.99
CA ALA A 78 2.61 -10.21 -2.84
C ALA A 78 3.39 -9.55 -1.70
N ILE A 79 2.87 -8.44 -1.18
CA ILE A 79 3.42 -7.71 -0.04
C ILE A 79 2.86 -8.35 1.23
N SER A 80 3.72 -8.90 2.08
CA SER A 80 3.33 -9.42 3.40
C SER A 80 3.42 -8.30 4.43
N ALA A 81 2.40 -8.17 5.27
CA ALA A 81 2.38 -7.25 6.40
C ALA A 81 1.96 -8.00 7.66
N SER A 82 2.56 -7.65 8.80
CA SER A 82 2.14 -8.12 10.12
C SER A 82 1.47 -6.99 10.90
N ASP A 83 0.39 -7.30 11.62
CA ASP A 83 -0.18 -6.38 12.58
C ASP A 83 0.61 -6.38 13.91
N SER A 84 0.21 -5.51 14.84
CA SER A 84 0.80 -5.40 16.19
C SER A 84 0.62 -6.66 17.04
N TRP A 85 -0.24 -7.59 16.64
CA TRP A 85 -0.48 -8.86 17.30
C TRP A 85 0.23 -10.04 16.60
N GLY A 86 1.02 -9.77 15.56
CA GLY A 86 1.79 -10.77 14.81
C GLY A 86 0.97 -11.57 13.78
N LYS A 87 -0.24 -11.13 13.45
CA LYS A 87 -1.03 -11.73 12.37
C LYS A 87 -0.50 -11.26 11.02
N PHE A 88 -0.23 -12.21 10.13
CA PHE A 88 0.20 -11.93 8.76
C PHE A 88 -0.99 -11.81 7.82
N ASP A 89 -1.05 -10.70 7.08
CA ASP A 89 -1.94 -10.50 5.96
C ASP A 89 -1.09 -10.20 4.71
N SER A 90 -1.57 -10.65 3.55
CA SER A 90 -0.88 -10.45 2.27
C SER A 90 -1.68 -9.53 1.36
N PHE A 91 -0.99 -8.72 0.56
CA PHE A 91 -1.58 -7.73 -0.32
C PHE A 91 -0.96 -7.79 -1.72
N LEU A 92 -1.73 -7.42 -2.73
CA LEU A 92 -1.25 -7.27 -4.11
C LEU A 92 -1.50 -5.85 -4.62
N GLU A 93 -0.47 -5.22 -5.18
CA GLU A 93 -0.63 -3.92 -5.84
C GLU A 93 -1.36 -4.07 -7.18
N ILE A 94 -2.45 -3.33 -7.35
CA ILE A 94 -3.26 -3.28 -8.57
C ILE A 94 -3.55 -1.83 -8.96
N ASN A 95 -3.86 -1.58 -10.23
CA ASN A 95 -4.32 -0.27 -10.68
C ASN A 95 -5.85 -0.13 -10.61
N ALA A 96 -6.38 1.07 -10.86
CA ALA A 96 -7.82 1.31 -10.81
C ALA A 96 -8.60 0.53 -11.87
N ILE A 97 -8.01 0.25 -13.04
CA ILE A 97 -8.65 -0.53 -14.12
C ILE A 97 -8.88 -1.97 -13.65
N ASN A 98 -7.84 -2.58 -13.07
CA ASN A 98 -7.89 -3.93 -12.55
C ASN A 98 -8.88 -4.03 -11.38
N ARG A 99 -8.94 -3.02 -10.50
CA ARG A 99 -9.95 -2.95 -9.44
C ARG A 99 -11.38 -3.05 -10.00
N ILE A 100 -11.70 -2.25 -11.03
CA ILE A 100 -13.03 -2.27 -11.66
C ILE A 100 -13.32 -3.65 -12.25
N ALA A 101 -12.34 -4.24 -12.95
CA ALA A 101 -12.48 -5.58 -13.52
C ALA A 101 -12.75 -6.66 -12.46
N ILE A 102 -12.04 -6.63 -11.33
CA ILE A 102 -12.25 -7.56 -10.21
C ILE A 102 -13.63 -7.38 -9.59
N GLU A 103 -14.08 -6.15 -9.37
CA GLU A 103 -15.43 -5.86 -8.83
C GLU A 103 -16.52 -6.41 -9.75
N GLU A 104 -16.36 -6.28 -11.07
CA GLU A 104 -17.31 -6.86 -12.04
C GLU A 104 -17.27 -8.38 -12.10
N TYR A 105 -16.07 -8.98 -12.08
CA TYR A 105 -15.88 -10.43 -12.00
C TYR A 105 -16.61 -11.03 -10.79
N LEU A 106 -16.48 -10.40 -9.62
CA LEU A 106 -17.15 -10.85 -8.40
C LEU A 106 -18.67 -10.70 -8.50
N ARG A 107 -19.16 -9.61 -9.13
CA ARG A 107 -20.59 -9.39 -9.35
C ARG A 107 -21.20 -10.41 -10.32
N ALA A 108 -20.43 -10.85 -11.32
CA ALA A 108 -20.89 -11.81 -12.31
C ALA A 108 -21.02 -13.24 -11.75
N LYS A 109 -20.37 -13.57 -10.62
CA LYS A 109 -20.39 -14.91 -10.01
C LYS A 109 -21.38 -14.99 -8.84
N PRO A 110 -22.53 -15.67 -9.00
CA PRO A 110 -23.55 -15.77 -7.95
C PRO A 110 -23.00 -16.34 -6.63
N SER A 111 -22.06 -17.28 -6.70
CA SER A 111 -21.42 -17.94 -5.55
C SER A 111 -20.52 -17.01 -4.73
N LEU A 112 -20.10 -15.87 -5.27
CA LEU A 112 -19.19 -14.92 -4.63
C LEU A 112 -19.88 -13.62 -4.19
N THR A 113 -21.20 -13.54 -4.32
CA THR A 113 -22.00 -12.32 -4.07
C THR A 113 -21.94 -11.83 -2.61
N THR A 114 -21.63 -12.70 -1.65
CA THR A 114 -21.46 -12.32 -0.24
C THR A 114 -20.08 -11.79 0.10
N PHE A 115 -19.10 -11.98 -0.79
CA PHE A 115 -17.72 -11.55 -0.56
C PHE A 115 -17.52 -10.10 -1.01
N VAL A 116 -17.00 -9.27 -0.11
CA VAL A 116 -16.63 -7.87 -0.42
C VAL A 116 -15.10 -7.76 -0.35
N PRO A 117 -14.41 -7.50 -1.48
CA PRO A 117 -12.96 -7.38 -1.51
C PRO A 117 -12.49 -6.11 -0.80
N THR A 118 -11.39 -6.19 -0.07
CA THR A 118 -10.74 -5.02 0.54
C THR A 118 -9.76 -4.38 -0.45
N PHE A 119 -9.99 -3.10 -0.76
CA PHE A 119 -9.09 -2.26 -1.56
C PHE A 119 -8.63 -1.04 -0.77
N ILE A 120 -7.32 -0.86 -0.65
CA ILE A 120 -6.70 0.27 0.04
C ILE A 120 -6.07 1.17 -1.01
N LEU A 121 -6.55 2.42 -1.11
CA LEU A 121 -5.97 3.39 -2.03
C LEU A 121 -4.54 3.74 -1.60
N CYS A 122 -3.57 3.49 -2.49
CA CYS A 122 -2.20 3.96 -2.32
C CYS A 122 -2.07 5.34 -2.94
N ASN A 123 -2.35 6.35 -2.12
CA ASN A 123 -2.02 7.73 -2.43
C ASN A 123 -0.95 8.21 -1.46
N PRO A 124 0.33 7.81 -1.63
CA PRO A 124 1.39 8.37 -0.83
C PRO A 124 1.41 9.88 -1.11
N ALA A 125 0.98 10.67 -0.12
CA ALA A 125 1.18 12.10 -0.18
C ALA A 125 2.67 12.32 -0.43
N ARG A 126 3.01 13.13 -1.44
CA ARG A 126 4.40 13.58 -1.63
C ARG A 126 4.79 14.28 -0.34
N LYS A 127 5.61 13.59 0.47
CA LYS A 127 6.28 14.21 1.62
C LYS A 127 7.40 15.09 1.05
N ASP A 128 7.00 16.18 0.42
CA ASP A 128 7.93 17.24 0.02
C ASP A 128 8.14 18.13 1.25
N LEU A 129 8.89 17.59 2.20
CA LEU A 129 9.23 18.30 3.42
C LEU A 129 10.21 19.42 3.05
N SER A 130 10.03 20.59 3.66
CA SER A 130 10.97 21.70 3.46
C SER A 130 12.36 21.29 3.98
N PRO A 131 13.43 21.41 3.18
CA PRO A 131 14.78 21.03 3.61
C PRO A 131 15.34 21.92 4.72
N ILE A 132 14.72 23.09 4.94
CA ILE A 132 15.17 24.12 5.90
C ILE A 132 14.25 24.22 7.13
N SER A 133 13.19 23.42 7.21
CA SER A 133 12.29 23.41 8.36
C SER A 133 12.62 22.24 9.30
N LEU A 134 12.80 22.55 10.59
CA LEU A 134 12.96 21.55 11.65
C LEU A 134 11.63 20.79 11.92
N HIS A 135 10.50 21.30 11.44
CA HIS A 135 9.19 20.68 11.63
C HIS A 135 8.73 19.98 10.37
N PRO A 136 8.08 18.80 10.48
CA PRO A 136 7.45 18.12 9.36
C PRO A 136 6.16 18.84 8.95
N THR A 137 6.26 20.13 8.64
CA THR A 137 5.14 20.95 8.20
C THR A 137 5.03 20.88 6.68
N LEU A 138 3.85 20.45 6.22
CA LEU A 138 3.49 20.56 4.81
C LEU A 138 3.17 22.02 4.52
N GLY A 139 4.14 22.76 3.98
CA GLY A 139 3.87 23.93 3.16
C GLY A 139 3.46 25.24 3.84
N ILE A 140 3.79 25.57 5.12
CA ILE A 140 3.73 26.97 5.63
C ILE A 140 4.61 27.21 6.89
N GLU A 141 5.24 28.40 6.86
CA GLU A 141 5.86 29.30 7.86
C GLU A 141 6.35 28.81 9.24
N SER A 142 7.68 28.92 9.43
CA SER A 142 8.43 28.67 10.68
C SER A 142 8.42 29.86 11.66
N THR A 143 7.54 30.86 11.48
CA THR A 143 7.50 32.10 12.28
C THR A 143 7.04 31.97 13.74
N LEU A 144 6.78 30.76 14.26
CA LEU A 144 6.49 30.61 15.69
C LEU A 144 7.70 31.09 16.53
N PRO A 145 7.52 32.12 17.38
CA PRO A 145 8.63 32.86 17.99
C PRO A 145 9.61 31.98 18.77
N HIS A 146 9.11 30.90 19.36
CA HIS A 146 9.86 30.02 20.25
C HIS A 146 10.79 29.04 19.53
N ARG A 147 10.79 29.02 18.18
CA ARG A 147 11.59 28.08 17.37
C ARG A 147 12.41 28.74 16.26
N ARG A 148 12.61 30.07 16.34
CA ARG A 148 13.51 30.77 15.42
C ARG A 148 14.97 30.45 15.77
N LEU A 149 15.70 29.99 14.77
CA LEU A 149 17.16 30.06 14.76
C LEU A 149 17.56 31.53 14.93
N GLN A 150 18.59 31.78 15.74
CA GLN A 150 18.99 33.15 16.06
C GLN A 150 19.53 33.88 14.82
N HIS A 151 20.07 33.13 13.85
CA HIS A 151 20.50 33.65 12.57
C HIS A 151 19.87 32.88 11.41
N SER A 152 19.56 33.57 10.32
CA SER A 152 18.99 32.99 9.09
C SER A 152 19.92 32.01 8.37
N HIS A 153 21.18 31.92 8.80
CA HIS A 153 22.21 31.03 8.25
C HIS A 153 22.52 29.83 9.15
N ASP A 154 21.90 29.74 10.34
CA ASP A 154 22.08 28.57 11.18
C ASP A 154 21.32 27.41 10.55
N GLU A 155 21.96 26.26 10.39
CA GLU A 155 21.27 25.03 10.02
C GLU A 155 20.62 24.46 11.29
N PRO A 156 19.30 24.19 11.29
CA PRO A 156 18.66 23.59 12.46
C PRO A 156 19.21 22.17 12.66
N ARG A 157 19.72 21.91 13.86
CA ARG A 157 20.22 20.59 14.27
C ARG A 157 19.23 19.92 15.24
N PRO A 158 18.99 18.60 15.12
CA PRO A 158 19.50 17.72 14.07
C PRO A 158 18.87 18.05 12.70
N ALA A 159 19.64 17.86 11.62
CA ALA A 159 19.09 17.95 10.27
C ALA A 159 18.05 16.82 10.02
N GLN A 160 17.16 16.99 9.04
CA GLN A 160 16.11 16.00 8.76
C GLN A 160 16.63 14.59 8.46
N ASN A 161 17.85 14.49 7.93
CA ASN A 161 18.55 13.24 7.61
C ASN A 161 19.70 12.91 8.58
N GLU A 162 19.80 13.64 9.70
CA GLU A 162 20.84 13.40 10.69
C GLU A 162 20.41 12.27 11.63
N TYR A 163 21.19 11.20 11.64
CA TYR A 163 21.00 10.03 12.50
C TYR A 163 22.37 9.47 12.93
N PRO A 164 22.55 9.01 14.18
CA PRO A 164 21.57 8.98 15.28
C PRO A 164 21.32 10.35 15.92
N VAL A 165 20.11 10.53 16.48
CA VAL A 165 19.73 11.75 17.23
C VAL A 165 19.78 11.47 18.73
N TRP A 166 20.33 12.41 19.50
CA TRP A 166 20.29 12.39 20.95
C TRP A 166 19.00 13.05 21.44
N ASP A 167 18.14 12.28 22.09
CA ASP A 167 16.93 12.80 22.73
C ASP A 167 17.03 12.66 24.25
N PHE A 168 16.42 13.61 24.97
CA PHE A 168 16.37 13.60 26.43
C PHE A 168 15.04 13.03 26.88
N ILE A 169 15.07 11.81 27.39
CA ILE A 169 13.88 11.08 27.81
C ILE A 169 13.61 11.34 29.30
N TYR A 170 12.34 11.58 29.64
CA TYR A 170 11.87 11.85 31.01
C TYR A 170 10.48 11.26 31.25
N GLY A 171 10.08 11.17 32.51
CA GLY A 171 8.79 10.58 32.92
C GLY A 171 8.73 9.09 32.58
N ASP A 172 7.54 8.60 32.22
CA ASP A 172 7.27 7.18 31.95
C ASP A 172 8.10 6.63 30.77
N LEU A 173 8.49 7.48 29.82
CA LEU A 173 9.37 7.08 28.71
C LEU A 173 10.79 6.70 29.16
N ALA A 174 11.20 7.06 30.38
CA ALA A 174 12.48 6.65 30.93
C ALA A 174 12.54 5.16 31.28
N GLU A 175 11.39 4.46 31.27
CA GLU A 175 11.32 3.01 31.43
C GLU A 175 11.64 2.31 30.11
N ASP A 176 12.70 1.49 30.09
CA ASP A 176 13.19 0.79 28.90
C ASP A 176 12.10 -0.01 28.17
N GLU A 177 11.18 -0.63 28.91
CA GLU A 177 10.09 -1.44 28.34
C GLU A 177 9.08 -0.59 27.58
N ILE A 178 8.67 0.54 28.15
CA ILE A 178 7.74 1.50 27.52
C ILE A 178 8.40 2.12 26.29
N LEU A 179 9.68 2.48 26.39
CA LEU A 179 10.42 3.06 25.29
C LEU A 179 10.65 2.05 24.15
N PHE A 180 10.92 0.79 24.48
CA PHE A 180 11.05 -0.29 23.51
C PHE A 180 9.73 -0.58 22.79
N GLU A 181 8.62 -0.67 23.53
CA GLU A 181 7.28 -0.87 22.96
C GLU A 181 6.92 0.27 22.00
N LEU A 182 7.24 1.52 22.36
CA LEU A 182 6.96 2.69 21.55
C LEU A 182 7.83 2.76 20.28
N LEU A 183 9.14 2.50 20.40
CA LEU A 183 10.10 2.65 19.30
C LEU A 183 10.18 1.41 18.39
N GLY A 184 9.74 0.25 18.88
CA GLY A 184 9.89 -1.02 18.19
C GLY A 184 11.35 -1.48 18.05
N CYS A 185 12.29 -0.85 18.76
CA CYS A 185 13.71 -1.19 18.76
C CYS A 185 14.36 -0.84 20.11
N LYS A 186 15.49 -1.48 20.43
CA LYS A 186 16.21 -1.25 21.69
C LYS A 186 17.00 0.06 21.63
N PRO A 187 16.65 1.08 22.44
CA PRO A 187 17.37 2.36 22.43
C PRO A 187 18.75 2.22 23.08
N ARG A 188 19.70 3.05 22.63
CA ARG A 188 20.99 3.21 23.31
C ARG A 188 20.85 4.34 24.34
N LEU A 189 20.77 3.98 25.61
CA LEU A 189 20.64 4.93 26.72
C LEU A 189 22.02 5.22 27.32
N GLU A 190 22.33 6.50 27.51
CA GLU A 190 23.55 6.96 28.18
C GLU A 190 23.12 7.81 29.40
N PRO A 191 23.59 7.49 30.63
CA PRO A 191 23.21 8.25 31.80
C PRO A 191 23.81 9.66 31.74
N LYS A 192 22.96 10.69 31.79
CA LYS A 192 23.42 12.07 31.87
C LYS A 192 23.49 12.48 33.34
N ALA A 193 24.71 12.64 33.86
CA ALA A 193 24.93 13.07 35.24
C ALA A 193 24.25 14.43 35.49
N GLN A 194 23.44 14.52 36.56
CA GLN A 194 22.92 15.79 37.04
C GLN A 194 24.09 16.60 37.61
N SER A 195 24.44 17.69 36.93
CA SER A 195 25.24 18.76 37.51
C SER A 195 24.41 19.43 38.60
N ILE A 196 24.59 19.02 39.85
CA ILE A 196 24.04 19.70 41.01
C ILE A 196 24.80 21.03 41.12
N GLY A 197 24.14 22.12 40.72
CA GLY A 197 24.59 23.49 40.96
C GLY A 197 24.01 24.02 42.27
#